data_AF-A0A1V4UEM7-F1
#
_entry.id   AF-A0A1V4UEM7-F1
#
_cell.length_a   1.000
_cell.length_b   1.000
_cell.length_c   1.000
_cell.angle_alpha   90.00
_cell.angle_beta   90.00
_cell.angle_gamma   90.00
#
_symmetry.space_group_name_H-M   'P 1'
#
loop_
_entity.id
_entity.type
_entity.pdbx_description
1 polymer ?
#
loop_
_entity_poly.entity_id
_entity_poly.type
_entity_poly.pdbx_seq_one_letter_code
_entity_poly.pdbx_strand_id
1 'polypeptide(L)'
;MAKKLVFQTVSMGSEPPIPEAGELSEWVRTQRGRQADLTSFLLEEGLLPQKEAEVDIPCSGGTFYHKRMRESISGIKDGYITHELGIMPEFVEDDAARVRSVSGGSRVALPAPHLLDLTDRYYGDVDESSAALCQQYRRLLRAMRDAGVAGHVLHCADAVPEELESLAGKKVFFFLEEPDEESIATLLEYQRVIAIRRDLLPVLLSHREEYEVTEVLIMDPDAMDLKNLNHSFDPDQIRVGGYWKGNNLEYWRDLVDSATLSLQ
;
A
#
# COMPACT_ATOMS: atom_id res chain seq x y z
N MET A 1 -6.31 -32.66 19.62
CA MET A 1 -5.63 -31.48 19.06
C MET A 1 -6.67 -30.39 18.91
N ALA A 2 -6.48 -29.22 19.51
CA ALA A 2 -7.39 -28.09 19.31
C ALA A 2 -7.34 -27.65 17.83
N LYS A 3 -8.49 -27.32 17.25
CA LYS A 3 -8.57 -26.84 15.87
C LYS A 3 -8.02 -25.41 15.84
N LYS A 4 -7.05 -25.14 14.97
CA LYS A 4 -6.52 -23.78 14.77
C LYS A 4 -7.05 -23.22 13.46
N LEU A 5 -7.50 -21.98 13.49
CA LEU A 5 -7.72 -21.17 12.30
C LEU A 5 -6.47 -20.32 12.08
N VAL A 6 -6.00 -20.27 10.84
CA VAL A 6 -4.86 -19.45 10.43
C VAL A 6 -5.38 -18.49 9.37
N PHE A 7 -5.25 -17.20 9.64
CA PHE A 7 -5.65 -16.13 8.72
C PHE A 7 -4.45 -15.70 7.89
N GLN A 8 -4.72 -15.25 6.66
CA GLN A 8 -3.66 -14.77 5.78
C GLN A 8 -3.18 -13.39 6.24
N THR A 9 -1.86 -13.20 6.25
CA THR A 9 -1.19 -11.96 6.63
C THR A 9 -0.90 -11.07 5.43
N VAL A 10 -1.13 -9.77 5.59
CA VAL A 10 -1.10 -8.81 4.48
C VAL A 10 -0.44 -7.52 4.95
N SER A 11 0.65 -7.13 4.29
CA SER A 11 1.31 -5.85 4.58
C SER A 11 0.71 -4.70 3.77
N MET A 12 0.51 -3.54 4.41
CA MET A 12 0.15 -2.28 3.74
C MET A 12 1.38 -1.47 3.31
N GLY A 13 2.59 -1.94 3.59
CA GLY A 13 3.84 -1.23 3.34
C GLY A 13 4.68 -1.10 4.61
N SER A 14 5.72 -0.27 4.53
CA SER A 14 6.59 0.04 5.65
C SER A 14 7.31 1.37 5.41
N GLU A 15 7.67 2.07 6.48
CA GLU A 15 8.49 3.29 6.42
C GLU A 15 9.83 3.05 7.15
N PRO A 16 10.83 2.43 6.51
CA PRO A 16 12.13 2.25 7.13
C PRO A 16 12.79 3.60 7.43
N PRO A 17 13.62 3.68 8.48
CA PRO A 17 14.36 4.90 8.77
C PRO A 17 15.33 5.23 7.63
N ILE A 18 15.61 6.51 7.44
CA ILE A 18 16.65 6.94 6.50
C ILE A 18 18.00 6.40 7.02
N PRO A 19 18.78 5.67 6.20
CA PRO A 19 20.05 5.12 6.61
C PRO A 19 21.10 6.21 6.81
N GLU A 20 22.14 5.87 7.56
CA GLU A 20 23.35 6.69 7.61
C GLU A 20 24.06 6.69 6.24
N ALA A 21 24.73 7.79 5.91
CA ALA A 21 25.37 7.95 4.60
C ALA A 21 26.39 6.84 4.27
N GLY A 22 27.06 6.29 5.29
CA GLY A 22 28.01 5.19 5.14
C GLY A 22 27.34 3.88 4.72
N GLU A 23 26.21 3.55 5.36
CA GLU A 23 25.42 2.36 5.06
C GLU A 23 24.86 2.41 3.63
N LEU A 24 24.25 3.54 3.25
CA LEU A 24 23.76 3.73 1.88
C LEU A 24 24.91 3.62 0.87
N SER A 25 26.07 4.22 1.16
CA SER A 25 27.24 4.15 0.27
C SER A 25 27.76 2.73 0.09
N GLU A 26 27.77 1.93 1.17
CA GLU A 26 28.15 0.53 1.12
C GLU A 26 27.15 -0.29 0.31
N TRP A 27 25.85 -0.11 0.53
CA TRP A 27 24.81 -0.77 -0.24
C TRP A 27 24.91 -0.39 -1.73
N VAL A 28 25.02 0.89 -2.09
CA VAL A 28 25.14 1.34 -3.48
C VAL A 28 26.32 0.67 -4.19
N ARG A 29 27.45 0.44 -3.52
CA ARG A 29 28.62 -0.25 -4.10
C ARG A 29 28.31 -1.71 -4.51
N THR A 30 27.32 -2.33 -3.87
CA THR A 30 26.85 -3.69 -4.21
C THR A 30 25.93 -3.71 -5.43
N GLN A 31 25.33 -2.57 -5.79
CA GLN A 31 24.31 -2.44 -6.84
C GLN A 31 24.88 -2.20 -8.25
N ARG A 32 26.03 -2.81 -8.59
CA ARG A 32 26.73 -2.54 -9.85
C ARG A 32 25.85 -2.80 -11.08
N GLY A 33 25.74 -1.79 -11.95
CA GLY A 33 24.97 -1.87 -13.20
C GLY A 33 23.47 -1.70 -13.04
N ARG A 34 22.98 -1.29 -11.86
CA ARG A 34 21.58 -0.93 -11.60
C ARG A 34 21.49 0.50 -11.11
N GLN A 35 20.34 1.13 -11.32
CA GLN A 35 20.04 2.36 -10.60
C GLN A 35 19.88 2.05 -9.11
N ALA A 36 20.58 2.81 -8.28
CA ALA A 36 20.63 2.62 -6.85
C ALA A 36 20.65 3.99 -6.17
N ASP A 37 19.57 4.29 -5.46
CA ASP A 37 19.41 5.50 -4.67
C ASP A 37 18.70 5.17 -3.35
N LEU A 38 18.42 6.22 -2.58
CA LEU A 38 17.75 6.10 -1.29
C LEU A 38 16.38 5.41 -1.39
N THR A 39 15.57 5.70 -2.40
CA THR A 39 14.25 5.07 -2.54
C THR A 39 14.40 3.58 -2.78
N SER A 40 15.30 3.18 -3.68
CA SER A 40 15.56 1.78 -3.97
C SER A 40 16.11 1.02 -2.76
N PHE A 41 16.92 1.66 -1.91
CA PHE A 41 17.39 1.10 -0.64
C PHE A 41 16.22 0.85 0.33
N LEU A 42 15.39 1.88 0.56
CA LEU A 42 14.26 1.79 1.49
C LEU A 42 13.23 0.73 1.06
N LEU A 43 13.06 0.49 -0.24
CA LEU A 43 12.21 -0.61 -0.72
C LEU A 43 12.73 -1.99 -0.27
N GLU A 44 14.03 -2.24 -0.39
CA GLU A 44 14.63 -3.50 0.03
C GLU A 44 14.57 -3.65 1.56
N GLU A 45 14.99 -2.61 2.28
CA GLU A 45 14.99 -2.61 3.74
C GLU A 45 13.60 -2.81 4.35
N GLY A 46 12.57 -2.24 3.74
CA GLY A 46 11.19 -2.44 4.20
C GLY A 46 10.65 -3.85 3.94
N LEU A 47 11.13 -4.49 2.88
CA LEU A 47 10.61 -5.77 2.41
C LEU A 47 11.33 -6.98 3.03
N LEU A 48 12.63 -6.87 3.31
CA LEU A 48 13.42 -7.96 3.85
C LEU A 48 12.85 -8.53 5.16
N PRO A 49 12.46 -7.72 6.17
CA PRO A 49 11.86 -8.21 7.40
C PRO A 49 10.52 -8.93 7.19
N GLN A 50 9.69 -8.43 6.28
CA GLN A 50 8.40 -9.04 5.94
C GLN A 50 8.58 -10.42 5.32
N LYS A 51 9.58 -10.54 4.43
CA LYS A 51 9.94 -11.83 3.81
C LYS A 51 10.49 -12.81 4.84
N GLU A 52 11.37 -12.36 5.73
CA GLU A 52 11.95 -13.23 6.77
C GLU A 52 10.91 -13.67 7.80
N ALA A 53 9.92 -12.83 8.11
CA ALA A 53 8.79 -13.19 8.96
C ALA A 53 7.75 -14.10 8.28
N GLU A 54 7.88 -14.35 6.97
CA GLU A 54 6.93 -15.14 6.17
C GLU A 54 5.53 -14.51 6.06
N VAL A 55 5.45 -13.18 5.93
CA VAL A 55 4.19 -12.49 5.59
C VAL A 55 3.65 -13.01 4.24
N ASP A 56 2.39 -13.44 4.18
CA ASP A 56 1.82 -14.10 3.01
C ASP A 56 1.72 -13.18 1.78
N ILE A 57 1.29 -11.94 2.00
CA ILE A 57 1.22 -10.90 0.97
C ILE A 57 2.08 -9.70 1.42
N PRO A 58 3.40 -9.76 1.17
CA PRO A 58 4.30 -8.69 1.54
C PRO A 58 4.12 -7.46 0.63
N CYS A 59 4.42 -6.28 1.16
CA CYS A 59 4.26 -5.00 0.47
C CYS A 59 5.43 -4.09 0.82
N SER A 60 6.17 -3.66 -0.20
CA SER A 60 7.29 -2.73 -0.04
C SER A 60 6.87 -1.31 -0.38
N GLY A 61 7.51 -0.29 0.18
CA GLY A 61 7.18 1.11 -0.08
C GLY A 61 6.23 1.71 0.95
N GLY A 62 5.85 2.95 0.70
CA GLY A 62 5.09 3.80 1.59
C GLY A 62 5.08 5.23 1.08
N THR A 63 4.83 6.18 1.96
CA THR A 63 4.81 7.63 1.71
C THR A 63 6.16 8.15 1.22
N PHE A 64 7.30 7.56 1.61
CA PHE A 64 8.62 7.95 1.09
C PHE A 64 8.74 7.81 -0.44
N TYR A 65 7.86 7.02 -1.08
CA TYR A 65 7.82 6.83 -2.53
C TYR A 65 7.31 8.06 -3.30
N HIS A 66 6.81 9.09 -2.59
CA HIS A 66 6.34 10.37 -3.14
C HIS A 66 7.31 11.00 -4.15
N LYS A 67 8.60 11.08 -3.80
CA LYS A 67 9.60 11.69 -4.68
C LYS A 67 9.73 10.92 -5.99
N ARG A 68 9.77 9.59 -5.91
CA ARG A 68 9.88 8.71 -7.08
C ARG A 68 8.67 8.83 -8.00
N MET A 69 7.47 8.95 -7.46
CA MET A 69 6.26 9.20 -8.26
C MET A 69 6.35 10.53 -9.02
N ARG A 70 6.78 11.61 -8.36
CA ARG A 70 6.97 12.92 -9.02
C ARG A 70 8.05 12.89 -10.10
N GLU A 71 9.14 12.17 -9.86
CA GLU A 71 10.22 11.99 -10.84
C GLU A 71 9.80 11.12 -12.04
N SER A 72 8.76 10.30 -11.89
CA SER A 72 8.26 9.39 -12.92
C SER A 72 7.13 9.99 -13.76
N ILE A 73 6.74 11.23 -13.49
CA ILE A 73 5.69 11.95 -14.22
C ILE A 73 6.31 13.20 -14.86
N SER A 74 6.27 13.27 -16.19
CA SER A 74 6.73 14.45 -16.93
C SER A 74 5.68 15.55 -16.94
N GLY A 75 6.10 16.79 -17.19
CA GLY A 75 5.21 17.96 -17.18
C GLY A 75 5.07 18.65 -15.82
N ILE A 76 5.67 18.07 -14.77
CA ILE A 76 5.76 18.65 -13.43
C ILE A 76 7.07 19.42 -13.27
N LYS A 77 7.00 20.63 -12.71
CA LYS A 77 8.16 21.41 -12.30
C LYS A 77 7.89 22.10 -10.97
N ASP A 78 8.76 21.88 -9.97
CA ASP A 78 8.70 22.52 -8.65
C ASP A 78 7.33 22.44 -7.95
N GLY A 79 6.57 21.35 -8.16
CA GLY A 79 5.22 21.17 -7.60
C GLY A 79 4.09 21.71 -8.46
N TYR A 80 4.39 22.17 -9.67
CA TYR A 80 3.41 22.69 -10.60
C TYR A 80 3.27 21.80 -11.83
N ILE A 81 2.05 21.53 -12.25
CA ILE A 81 1.77 20.99 -13.58
C ILE A 81 1.90 22.16 -14.57
N THR A 82 2.91 22.09 -15.43
CA THR A 82 3.24 23.20 -16.36
C THR A 82 3.07 22.84 -17.82
N HIS A 83 2.95 21.55 -18.12
CA HIS A 83 2.77 20.98 -19.45
C HIS A 83 1.87 19.75 -19.33
N GLU A 84 1.45 19.22 -20.48
CA GLU A 84 0.73 17.95 -20.54
C GLU A 84 1.50 16.85 -19.79
N LEU A 85 0.77 16.11 -18.95
CA LEU A 85 1.35 15.04 -18.15
C LEU A 85 1.69 13.82 -19.00
N GLY A 86 2.90 13.30 -18.78
CA GLY A 86 3.37 12.04 -19.34
C GLY A 86 4.04 11.18 -18.28
N ILE A 87 4.60 10.04 -18.69
CA ILE A 87 5.29 9.13 -17.77
C ILE A 87 6.73 8.88 -18.22
N MET A 88 7.60 8.68 -17.25
CA MET A 88 8.97 8.16 -17.38
C MET A 88 9.02 6.89 -16.54
N PRO A 89 8.60 5.73 -17.09
CA PRO A 89 8.34 4.52 -16.30
C PRO A 89 9.61 3.82 -15.81
N GLU A 90 10.78 4.14 -16.38
CA GLU A 90 12.03 3.40 -16.17
C GLU A 90 12.37 3.30 -14.68
N PHE A 91 12.13 4.39 -13.93
CA PHE A 91 12.38 4.44 -12.50
C PHE A 91 11.48 3.51 -11.69
N VAL A 92 10.19 3.42 -12.01
CA VAL A 92 9.26 2.55 -11.28
C VAL A 92 9.36 1.10 -11.72
N GLU A 93 9.75 0.85 -12.97
CA GLU A 93 10.01 -0.49 -13.50
C GLU A 93 11.23 -1.12 -12.83
N ASP A 94 12.32 -0.37 -12.68
CA ASP A 94 13.53 -0.82 -11.99
C ASP A 94 13.25 -1.15 -10.51
N ASP A 95 12.49 -0.30 -9.82
CA ASP A 95 12.07 -0.52 -8.43
C ASP A 95 11.14 -1.74 -8.31
N ALA A 96 10.19 -1.92 -9.23
CA ALA A 96 9.31 -3.08 -9.25
C ALA A 96 10.07 -4.39 -9.51
N ALA A 97 11.04 -4.37 -10.44
CA ALA A 97 11.92 -5.50 -10.70
C ALA A 97 12.79 -5.84 -9.49
N ARG A 98 13.25 -4.82 -8.74
CA ARG A 98 13.97 -4.96 -7.48
C ARG A 98 13.12 -5.63 -6.41
N VAL A 99 11.91 -5.11 -6.17
CA VAL A 99 10.93 -5.70 -5.23
C VAL A 99 10.66 -7.17 -5.57
N ARG A 100 10.40 -7.47 -6.84
CA ARG A 100 10.19 -8.84 -7.33
C ARG A 100 11.39 -9.75 -7.05
N SER A 101 12.61 -9.22 -7.18
CA SER A 101 13.84 -9.99 -6.95
C SER A 101 14.06 -10.36 -5.47
N VAL A 102 13.56 -9.53 -4.55
CA VAL A 102 13.60 -9.80 -3.12
C VAL A 102 12.49 -10.79 -2.77
N SER A 103 11.24 -10.50 -3.14
CA SER A 103 10.08 -11.34 -2.85
C SER A 103 9.10 -11.35 -4.02
N GLY A 104 8.94 -12.52 -4.65
CA GLY A 104 7.95 -12.70 -5.71
C GLY A 104 6.53 -12.56 -5.16
N GLY A 105 5.62 -11.98 -5.94
CA GLY A 105 4.24 -11.77 -5.50
C GLY A 105 4.03 -10.58 -4.56
N SER A 106 5.08 -9.80 -4.25
CA SER A 106 4.96 -8.58 -3.46
C SER A 106 4.13 -7.51 -4.15
N ARG A 107 3.45 -6.71 -3.33
CA ARG A 107 2.84 -5.44 -3.74
C ARG A 107 3.79 -4.27 -3.50
N VAL A 108 3.46 -3.11 -4.06
CA VAL A 108 4.14 -1.86 -3.75
C VAL A 108 3.17 -0.84 -3.19
N ALA A 109 3.52 -0.23 -2.07
CA ALA A 109 2.81 0.87 -1.47
C ALA A 109 3.38 2.20 -1.96
N LEU A 110 2.50 3.14 -2.30
CA LEU A 110 2.86 4.45 -2.82
C LEU A 110 1.78 5.48 -2.44
N PRO A 111 2.09 6.79 -2.42
CA PRO A 111 1.09 7.81 -2.11
C PRO A 111 0.02 7.93 -3.20
N ALA A 112 -1.22 8.13 -2.79
CA ALA A 112 -2.34 8.48 -3.65
C ALA A 112 -2.07 9.81 -4.41
N PRO A 113 -2.71 10.04 -5.57
CA PRO A 113 -2.43 11.22 -6.41
C PRO A 113 -2.48 12.58 -5.69
N HIS A 114 -3.46 12.82 -4.82
CA HIS A 114 -3.61 14.08 -4.07
C HIS A 114 -2.43 14.36 -3.14
N LEU A 115 -1.76 13.31 -2.66
CA LEU A 115 -0.57 13.44 -1.82
C LEU A 115 0.68 13.87 -2.60
N LEU A 116 0.62 13.98 -3.94
CA LEU A 116 1.72 14.58 -4.71
C LEU A 116 1.79 16.10 -4.55
N ASP A 117 0.76 16.73 -3.97
CA ASP A 117 0.65 18.16 -3.70
C ASP A 117 1.04 19.00 -4.93
N LEU A 118 0.32 18.74 -6.03
CA LEU A 118 0.55 19.37 -7.32
C LEU A 118 -0.46 20.49 -7.54
N THR A 119 0.03 21.68 -7.87
CA THR A 119 -0.83 22.80 -8.29
C THR A 119 -0.91 22.84 -9.81
N ASP A 120 -2.12 22.83 -10.35
CA ASP A 120 -2.33 22.97 -11.79
C ASP A 120 -2.07 24.41 -12.29
N ARG A 121 -1.28 24.50 -13.36
CA ARG A 121 -1.04 25.75 -14.13
C ARG A 121 -1.14 25.53 -15.63
N TYR A 122 -1.54 24.33 -16.08
CA TYR A 122 -1.57 23.95 -17.48
C TYR A 122 -2.99 23.70 -17.96
N TYR A 123 -3.75 22.85 -17.26
CA TYR A 123 -5.11 22.47 -17.68
C TYR A 123 -6.10 23.61 -17.41
N GLY A 124 -5.90 24.34 -16.31
CA GLY A 124 -6.77 25.43 -15.88
C GLY A 124 -8.09 24.93 -15.28
N ASP A 125 -8.20 23.62 -15.05
CA ASP A 125 -9.38 22.94 -14.54
C ASP A 125 -8.95 21.78 -13.62
N VAL A 126 -9.54 21.74 -12.42
CA VAL A 126 -9.14 20.79 -11.38
C VAL A 126 -9.55 19.37 -11.76
N ASP A 127 -10.71 19.18 -12.37
CA ASP A 127 -11.21 17.86 -12.76
C ASP A 127 -10.38 17.29 -13.91
N GLU A 128 -10.05 18.13 -14.90
CA GLU A 128 -9.17 17.74 -16.02
C GLU A 128 -7.77 17.38 -15.53
N SER A 129 -7.18 18.20 -14.65
CA SER A 129 -5.85 17.94 -14.10
C SER A 129 -5.81 16.67 -13.22
N SER A 130 -6.84 16.45 -12.40
CA SER A 130 -7.00 15.23 -11.59
C SER A 130 -7.15 13.98 -12.46
N ALA A 131 -8.01 14.04 -13.48
CA ALA A 131 -8.20 12.94 -14.42
C ALA A 131 -6.91 12.61 -15.19
N ALA A 132 -6.18 13.64 -15.66
CA ALA A 132 -4.90 13.47 -16.34
C ALA A 132 -3.84 12.85 -15.43
N LEU A 133 -3.79 13.25 -14.16
CA LEU A 133 -2.87 12.68 -13.17
C LEU A 133 -3.21 11.21 -12.87
N CYS A 134 -4.49 10.91 -12.62
CA CYS A 134 -4.97 9.54 -12.43
C CYS A 134 -4.67 8.65 -13.64
N GLN A 135 -4.76 9.18 -14.86
CA GLN A 135 -4.35 8.45 -16.06
C GLN A 135 -2.87 8.09 -16.03
N GLN A 136 -1.98 9.00 -15.62
CA GLN A 136 -0.55 8.70 -15.52
C GLN A 136 -0.26 7.67 -14.42
N TYR A 137 -0.95 7.76 -13.28
CA TYR A 137 -0.91 6.73 -12.24
C TYR A 137 -1.26 5.35 -12.81
N ARG A 138 -2.39 5.20 -13.52
CA ARG A 138 -2.76 3.90 -14.13
C ARG A 138 -1.66 3.33 -15.02
N ARG A 139 -0.98 4.18 -15.79
CA ARG A 139 0.11 3.77 -16.70
C ARG A 139 1.35 3.34 -15.91
N LEU A 140 1.77 4.10 -14.90
CA LEU A 140 2.90 3.74 -14.02
C LEU A 140 2.62 2.45 -13.25
N LEU A 141 1.44 2.35 -12.63
CA LEU A 141 1.02 1.15 -11.90
C LEU A 141 0.98 -0.08 -12.82
N ARG A 142 0.62 0.09 -14.10
CA ARG A 142 0.70 -0.98 -15.09
C ARG A 142 2.15 -1.37 -15.40
N ALA A 143 3.01 -0.39 -15.68
CA ALA A 143 4.44 -0.63 -15.94
C ALA A 143 5.11 -1.43 -14.80
N MET A 144 4.84 -1.06 -13.54
CA MET A 144 5.33 -1.82 -12.39
C MET A 144 4.83 -3.28 -12.37
N ARG A 145 3.54 -3.51 -12.67
CA ARG A 145 2.99 -4.87 -12.74
C ARG A 145 3.60 -5.68 -13.88
N ASP A 146 3.83 -5.04 -15.02
CA ASP A 146 4.50 -5.66 -16.17
C ASP A 146 5.97 -6.00 -15.82
N ALA A 147 6.60 -5.22 -14.92
CA ALA A 147 7.91 -5.53 -14.31
C ALA A 147 7.83 -6.61 -13.19
N GLY A 148 6.64 -6.98 -12.73
CA GLY A 148 6.37 -8.21 -11.98
C GLY A 148 5.90 -8.06 -10.53
N VAL A 149 5.47 -6.87 -10.09
CA VAL A 149 4.77 -6.74 -8.80
C VAL A 149 3.30 -7.17 -8.91
N ALA A 150 2.73 -7.69 -7.83
CA ALA A 150 1.42 -8.32 -7.86
C ALA A 150 0.23 -7.34 -7.87
N GLY A 151 0.46 -6.10 -7.42
CA GLY A 151 -0.55 -5.07 -7.22
C GLY A 151 0.01 -3.95 -6.33
N HIS A 152 -0.88 -3.03 -5.95
CA HIS A 152 -0.49 -1.77 -5.30
C HIS A 152 -1.37 -1.44 -4.11
N VAL A 153 -0.78 -0.72 -3.14
CA VAL A 153 -1.47 -0.09 -2.01
C VAL A 153 -1.28 1.41 -2.12
N LEU A 154 -2.36 2.16 -2.33
CA LEU A 154 -2.32 3.62 -2.35
C LEU A 154 -2.58 4.15 -0.95
N HIS A 155 -1.55 4.71 -0.32
CA HIS A 155 -1.70 5.42 0.95
C HIS A 155 -2.38 6.74 0.68
N CYS A 156 -3.50 7.00 1.34
CA CYS A 156 -4.26 8.24 1.20
C CYS A 156 -4.40 8.95 2.56
N ALA A 157 -4.49 10.28 2.52
CA ALA A 157 -4.91 11.07 3.68
C ALA A 157 -6.44 11.18 3.75
N ASP A 158 -7.10 11.19 2.58
CA ASP A 158 -8.55 11.31 2.45
C ASP A 158 -9.09 10.28 1.43
N ALA A 159 -10.35 9.88 1.59
CA ALA A 159 -11.05 9.04 0.62
C ALA A 159 -11.59 9.89 -0.54
N VAL A 160 -10.71 10.22 -1.51
CA VAL A 160 -11.05 11.09 -2.66
C VAL A 160 -11.85 10.31 -3.72
N PRO A 161 -13.15 10.60 -3.95
CA PRO A 161 -13.99 9.82 -4.85
C PRO A 161 -13.47 9.74 -6.29
N GLU A 162 -12.94 10.83 -6.83
CA GLU A 162 -12.45 10.90 -8.21
C GLU A 162 -11.24 9.97 -8.42
N GLU A 163 -10.38 9.84 -7.41
CA GLU A 163 -9.24 8.93 -7.42
C GLU A 163 -9.67 7.49 -7.22
N LEU A 164 -10.63 7.25 -6.33
CA LEU A 164 -11.18 5.93 -6.05
C LEU A 164 -11.90 5.37 -7.28
N GLU A 165 -12.81 6.14 -7.87
CA GLU A 165 -13.47 5.81 -9.14
C GLU A 165 -12.43 5.52 -10.23
N SER A 166 -11.36 6.31 -10.24
CA SER A 166 -10.34 6.16 -11.25
C SER A 166 -9.45 4.92 -11.07
N LEU A 167 -8.94 4.69 -9.87
CA LEU A 167 -7.80 3.81 -9.65
C LEU A 167 -8.17 2.52 -8.91
N ALA A 168 -9.24 2.52 -8.11
CA ALA A 168 -9.58 1.37 -7.28
C ALA A 168 -9.92 0.14 -8.15
N GLY A 169 -9.55 -1.03 -7.65
CA GLY A 169 -9.93 -2.28 -8.31
C GLY A 169 -9.09 -3.46 -7.86
N LYS A 170 -9.17 -4.57 -8.60
CA LYS A 170 -8.56 -5.85 -8.21
C LYS A 170 -7.05 -5.78 -7.91
N LYS A 171 -6.34 -4.82 -8.48
CA LYS A 171 -4.88 -4.68 -8.40
C LYS A 171 -4.42 -3.43 -7.65
N VAL A 172 -5.34 -2.63 -7.14
CA VAL A 172 -5.06 -1.35 -6.47
C VAL A 172 -6.01 -1.23 -5.29
N PHE A 173 -5.44 -1.17 -4.10
CA PHE A 173 -6.17 -1.04 -2.85
C PHE A 173 -5.86 0.31 -2.22
N PHE A 174 -6.87 1.08 -1.83
CA PHE A 174 -6.66 2.32 -1.09
C PHE A 174 -6.62 2.01 0.41
N PHE A 175 -5.59 2.55 1.06
CA PHE A 175 -5.34 2.36 2.48
C PHE A 175 -5.26 3.72 3.16
N LEU A 176 -6.16 3.91 4.12
CA LEU A 176 -6.19 5.06 5.01
C LEU A 176 -5.87 4.53 6.42
N GLU A 177 -4.86 5.09 7.08
CA GLU A 177 -4.36 4.57 8.36
C GLU A 177 -5.35 4.77 9.51
N GLU A 178 -6.11 5.87 9.48
CA GLU A 178 -7.05 6.28 10.52
C GLU A 178 -8.36 6.77 9.90
N PRO A 179 -9.18 5.87 9.32
CA PRO A 179 -10.42 6.26 8.66
C PRO A 179 -11.51 6.59 9.66
N ASP A 180 -12.30 7.62 9.36
CA ASP A 180 -13.57 7.89 10.02
C ASP A 180 -14.74 7.21 9.31
N GLU A 181 -15.95 7.37 9.86
CA GLU A 181 -17.17 6.76 9.33
C GLU A 181 -17.46 7.18 7.88
N GLU A 182 -17.27 8.46 7.56
CA GLU A 182 -17.47 8.99 6.20
C GLU A 182 -16.45 8.38 5.23
N SER A 183 -15.17 8.36 5.61
CA SER A 183 -14.10 7.75 4.81
C SER A 183 -14.33 6.26 4.59
N ILE A 184 -14.84 5.52 5.59
CA ILE A 184 -15.21 4.10 5.45
C ILE A 184 -16.31 3.95 4.40
N ALA A 185 -17.38 4.73 4.49
CA ALA A 185 -18.48 4.67 3.54
C ALA A 185 -17.99 4.97 2.11
N THR A 186 -17.23 6.04 1.93
CA THR A 186 -16.65 6.40 0.62
C THR A 186 -15.71 5.32 0.08
N LEU A 187 -14.86 4.71 0.91
CA LEU A 187 -14.03 3.58 0.45
C LEU A 187 -14.90 2.42 -0.01
N LEU A 188 -15.96 2.07 0.74
CA LEU A 188 -16.83 0.94 0.43
C LEU A 188 -17.68 1.12 -0.83
N GLU A 189 -17.90 2.36 -1.29
CA GLU A 189 -18.51 2.64 -2.59
C GLU A 189 -17.67 2.12 -3.77
N TYR A 190 -16.34 2.15 -3.64
CA TYR A 190 -15.42 1.85 -4.75
C TYR A 190 -14.56 0.60 -4.54
N GLN A 191 -14.39 0.11 -3.31
CA GLN A 191 -13.67 -1.12 -2.99
C GLN A 191 -14.45 -2.01 -2.02
N ARG A 192 -14.50 -3.31 -2.32
CA ARG A 192 -15.18 -4.33 -1.50
C ARG A 192 -14.31 -4.90 -0.37
N VAL A 193 -13.08 -4.44 -0.30
CA VAL A 193 -12.08 -4.85 0.67
C VAL A 193 -11.75 -3.60 1.48
N ILE A 194 -11.63 -3.74 2.80
CA ILE A 194 -11.33 -2.61 3.67
C ILE A 194 -10.34 -3.00 4.76
N ALA A 195 -9.43 -2.09 5.08
CA ALA A 195 -8.54 -2.19 6.22
C ALA A 195 -9.07 -1.32 7.35
N ILE A 196 -9.25 -1.88 8.53
CA ILE A 196 -9.75 -1.17 9.70
C ILE A 196 -8.97 -1.55 10.95
N ARG A 197 -8.95 -0.65 11.93
CA ARG A 197 -8.58 -0.99 13.31
C ARG A 197 -9.79 -1.55 14.06
N ARG A 198 -9.53 -2.24 15.17
CA ARG A 198 -10.56 -2.96 15.96
C ARG A 198 -11.68 -2.08 16.48
N ASP A 199 -11.39 -0.83 16.81
CA ASP A 199 -12.33 0.15 17.33
C ASP A 199 -13.37 0.59 16.28
N LEU A 200 -13.05 0.42 15.00
CA LEU A 200 -13.93 0.74 13.88
C LEU A 200 -14.75 -0.45 13.39
N LEU A 201 -14.59 -1.64 13.98
CA LEU A 201 -15.39 -2.82 13.62
C LEU A 201 -16.91 -2.57 13.76
N PRO A 202 -17.43 -1.95 14.84
CA PRO A 202 -18.85 -1.65 14.94
C PRO A 202 -19.35 -0.74 13.81
N VAL A 203 -18.55 0.24 13.39
CA VAL A 203 -18.86 1.16 12.30
C VAL A 203 -18.91 0.41 10.97
N LEU A 204 -17.92 -0.45 10.70
CA LEU A 204 -17.96 -1.31 9.52
C LEU A 204 -19.21 -2.20 9.48
N LEU A 205 -19.62 -2.74 10.63
CA LEU A 205 -20.79 -3.61 10.71
C LEU A 205 -22.10 -2.86 10.44
N SER A 206 -22.24 -1.59 10.82
CA SER A 206 -23.43 -0.79 10.47
C SER A 206 -23.53 -0.52 8.97
N HIS A 207 -22.39 -0.41 8.28
CA HIS A 207 -22.36 -0.20 6.83
C HIS A 207 -22.60 -1.47 6.00
N ARG A 208 -22.60 -2.67 6.59
CA ARG A 208 -22.83 -3.92 5.85
C ARG A 208 -24.23 -4.07 5.26
N GLU A 209 -25.20 -3.34 5.77
CA GLU A 209 -26.55 -3.32 5.19
C GLU A 209 -26.58 -2.55 3.85
N GLU A 210 -25.68 -1.58 3.69
CA GLU A 210 -25.61 -0.68 2.54
C GLU A 210 -24.56 -1.12 1.51
N TYR A 211 -23.44 -1.69 1.97
CA TYR A 211 -22.28 -2.00 1.14
C TYR A 211 -21.90 -3.49 1.18
N GLU A 212 -21.46 -4.00 0.02
CA GLU A 212 -20.95 -5.37 -0.11
C GLU A 212 -19.48 -5.45 0.33
N VAL A 213 -19.25 -5.90 1.56
CA VAL A 213 -17.90 -6.17 2.10
C VAL A 213 -17.53 -7.62 1.84
N THR A 214 -16.55 -7.85 0.95
CA THR A 214 -16.06 -9.20 0.60
C THR A 214 -14.92 -9.67 1.49
N GLU A 215 -14.01 -8.77 1.89
CA GLU A 215 -12.89 -9.09 2.78
C GLU A 215 -12.62 -7.94 3.76
N VAL A 216 -12.22 -8.28 4.99
CA VAL A 216 -11.81 -7.33 6.03
C VAL A 216 -10.36 -7.62 6.42
N LEU A 217 -9.52 -6.59 6.32
CA LEU A 217 -8.16 -6.59 6.84
C LEU A 217 -8.18 -5.92 8.21
N ILE A 218 -8.06 -6.71 9.27
CA ILE A 218 -7.95 -6.15 10.62
C ILE A 218 -6.49 -5.79 10.88
N MET A 219 -6.24 -4.51 11.18
CA MET A 219 -4.89 -4.00 11.42
C MET A 219 -4.44 -4.33 12.84
N ASP A 220 -3.26 -4.93 12.95
CA ASP A 220 -2.58 -5.24 14.22
C ASP A 220 -3.49 -5.90 15.29
N PRO A 221 -4.21 -7.00 14.94
CA PRO A 221 -5.19 -7.59 15.83
C PRO A 221 -4.55 -8.35 16.99
N ASP A 222 -5.29 -8.44 18.10
CA ASP A 222 -5.06 -9.47 19.11
C ASP A 222 -5.99 -10.69 18.92
N ALA A 223 -5.81 -11.72 19.76
CA ALA A 223 -6.61 -12.95 19.68
C ALA A 223 -8.11 -12.73 19.96
N MET A 224 -8.47 -11.70 20.72
CA MET A 224 -9.87 -11.35 20.99
C MET A 224 -10.49 -10.68 19.76
N ASP A 225 -9.74 -9.81 19.09
CA ASP A 225 -10.18 -9.13 17.87
C ASP A 225 -10.54 -10.15 16.77
N LEU A 226 -9.66 -11.14 16.54
CA LEU A 226 -9.93 -12.21 15.58
C LEU A 226 -11.14 -13.07 15.96
N LYS A 227 -11.32 -13.34 17.24
CA LYS A 227 -12.49 -14.09 17.73
C LYS A 227 -13.78 -13.31 17.47
N ASN A 228 -13.78 -12.01 17.71
CA ASN A 228 -14.92 -11.13 17.47
C ASN A 228 -15.25 -11.04 15.98
N LEU A 229 -14.24 -10.84 15.12
CA LEU A 229 -14.41 -10.81 13.67
C LEU A 229 -14.98 -12.12 13.14
N ASN A 230 -14.49 -13.26 13.63
CA ASN A 230 -14.94 -14.59 13.23
C ASN A 230 -16.40 -14.89 13.66
N HIS A 231 -17.04 -14.04 14.46
CA HIS A 231 -18.49 -14.11 14.71
C HIS A 231 -19.33 -13.38 13.66
N SER A 232 -18.72 -12.45 12.91
CA SER A 232 -19.42 -11.60 11.93
C SER A 232 -19.02 -11.90 10.48
N PHE A 233 -17.84 -12.47 10.26
CA PHE A 233 -17.27 -12.79 8.95
C PHE A 233 -16.81 -14.25 8.91
N ASP A 234 -16.88 -14.85 7.72
CA ASP A 234 -16.32 -16.17 7.50
C ASP A 234 -14.77 -16.12 7.52
N PRO A 235 -14.09 -17.20 7.92
CA PRO A 235 -12.63 -17.19 8.07
C PRO A 235 -11.86 -16.82 6.79
N ASP A 236 -12.40 -17.08 5.61
CA ASP A 236 -11.79 -16.75 4.31
C ASP A 236 -11.96 -15.29 3.90
N GLN A 237 -12.87 -14.57 4.56
CA GLN A 237 -13.08 -13.12 4.42
C GLN A 237 -12.19 -12.29 5.35
N ILE A 238 -11.49 -12.93 6.30
CA ILE A 238 -10.67 -12.24 7.29
C ILE A 238 -9.19 -12.34 6.91
N ARG A 239 -8.51 -11.20 6.97
CA ARG A 239 -7.07 -11.04 6.75
C ARG A 239 -6.46 -10.27 7.91
N VAL A 240 -5.22 -10.55 8.22
CA VAL A 240 -4.45 -9.86 9.27
C VAL A 240 -3.54 -8.84 8.61
N GLY A 241 -3.84 -7.57 8.82
CA GLY A 241 -3.15 -6.44 8.22
C GLY A 241 -2.04 -5.89 9.12
N GLY A 242 -0.91 -5.51 8.52
CA GLY A 242 0.17 -4.82 9.24
C GLY A 242 0.72 -3.64 8.46
N TYR A 243 1.15 -2.61 9.18
CA TYR A 243 1.85 -1.44 8.65
C TYR A 243 2.83 -0.91 9.70
N TRP A 244 4.11 -0.80 9.35
CA TRP A 244 5.13 -0.42 10.32
C TRP A 244 5.93 0.82 9.90
N LYS A 245 6.08 1.76 10.83
CA LYS A 245 6.96 2.93 10.70
C LYS A 245 8.28 2.65 11.41
N GLY A 246 9.17 1.98 10.71
CA GLY A 246 10.52 1.64 11.15
C GLY A 246 11.07 0.42 10.41
N ASN A 247 12.17 -0.14 10.93
CA ASN A 247 12.72 -1.42 10.46
C ASN A 247 12.72 -2.41 11.63
N ASN A 248 11.69 -3.24 11.73
CA ASN A 248 11.53 -4.17 12.84
C ASN A 248 11.00 -5.54 12.36
N LEU A 249 11.89 -6.53 12.37
CA LEU A 249 11.55 -7.93 12.10
C LEU A 249 10.64 -8.54 13.17
N GLU A 250 10.82 -8.18 14.44
CA GLU A 250 10.00 -8.71 15.53
C GLU A 250 8.53 -8.31 15.36
N TYR A 251 8.26 -7.07 14.94
CA TYR A 251 6.89 -6.63 14.61
C TYR A 251 6.22 -7.54 13.58
N TRP A 252 6.91 -7.88 12.49
CA TRP A 252 6.33 -8.74 11.45
C TRP A 252 6.18 -10.18 11.90
N ARG A 253 7.08 -10.69 12.74
CA ARG A 253 6.93 -12.01 13.37
C ARG A 253 5.73 -12.05 14.31
N ASP A 254 5.57 -11.01 15.13
CA ASP A 254 4.44 -10.87 16.05
C ASP A 254 3.11 -10.79 15.28
N LEU A 255 3.08 -10.13 14.12
CA LEU A 255 1.92 -10.09 13.24
C LEU A 255 1.56 -11.48 12.66
N VAL A 256 2.56 -12.26 12.26
CA VAL A 256 2.35 -13.62 11.74
C VAL A 256 1.88 -14.56 12.85
N ASP A 257 2.45 -14.44 14.05
CA ASP A 257 2.02 -15.19 15.22
C ASP A 257 0.59 -14.81 15.66
N SER A 258 0.21 -13.53 15.57
CA SER A 258 -1.13 -13.06 15.91
C SER A 258 -2.21 -13.56 14.95
N ALA A 259 -1.85 -13.96 13.73
CA ALA A 259 -2.77 -14.47 12.71
C ALA A 259 -3.30 -15.89 12.97
N THR A 260 -3.01 -16.48 14.13
CA THR A 260 -3.50 -17.80 14.53
C THR A 260 -4.52 -17.72 15.68
N LEU A 261 -5.74 -18.21 15.43
CA LEU A 261 -6.78 -18.35 16.45
C LEU A 261 -6.93 -19.82 16.87
N SER A 262 -6.75 -20.10 18.17
CA SER A 262 -7.02 -21.43 18.74
C SER A 262 -8.48 -21.56 19.13
N LEU A 263 -9.22 -22.49 18.52
CA LEU A 263 -10.59 -22.80 18.91
C LEU A 263 -10.55 -23.79 20.08
N GLN A 264 -10.98 -23.33 21.26
CA GLN A 264 -11.25 -24.19 22.42
C GLN A 264 -12.59 -24.90 22.27
#